data_AF-A0A401UQK0-F1
#
_entry.id   AF-A0A401UQK0-F1
#
_cell.length_a   1.000
_cell.length_b   1.000
_cell.length_c   1.000
_cell.angle_alpha   90.00
_cell.angle_beta   90.00
_cell.angle_gamma   90.00
#
_symmetry.space_group_name_H-M   'P 1'
#
loop_
_entity.id
_entity.type
_entity.pdbx_description
1 polymer ?
#
loop_
_entity_poly.entity_id
_entity_poly.type
_entity_poly.pdbx_seq_one_letter_code
_entity_poly.pdbx_strand_id
1 'polypeptide(L)'
;MVAFKKMWEDVRLILSNKEYSEVEILERFNCGFTVKERDNIIFITRDDFVDFWCKLLYYNELSLEQVLKEDKSKPKYIYTIIKQLPYISENSGVIKLIQ
;
A
#
# COMPACT_ATOMS: atom_id res chain seq x y z
N MET A 1 -6.59 -14.03 10.36
CA MET A 1 -5.76 -13.78 9.16
C MET A 1 -6.64 -13.17 8.08
N VAL A 2 -6.38 -11.94 7.65
CA VAL A 2 -7.20 -11.27 6.63
C VAL A 2 -6.79 -11.76 5.24
N ALA A 3 -7.74 -12.30 4.48
CA ALA A 3 -7.48 -12.79 3.14
C ALA A 3 -7.14 -11.64 2.18
N PHE A 4 -6.24 -11.86 1.23
CA PHE A 4 -5.83 -10.85 0.24
C PHE A 4 -7.02 -10.20 -0.47
N LYS A 5 -8.05 -10.97 -0.82
CA LYS A 5 -9.26 -10.45 -1.46
C LYS A 5 -9.93 -9.35 -0.63
N LYS A 6 -10.09 -9.59 0.68
CA LYS A 6 -10.68 -8.61 1.60
C LYS A 6 -9.78 -7.38 1.71
N MET A 7 -8.47 -7.58 1.82
CA MET A 7 -7.51 -6.48 1.83
C MET A 7 -7.58 -5.61 0.58
N TRP A 8 -7.63 -6.23 -0.60
CA TRP A 8 -7.75 -5.49 -1.86
C TRP A 8 -9.09 -4.75 -1.98
N GLU A 9 -10.18 -5.31 -1.48
CA GLU A 9 -11.47 -4.62 -1.39
C GLU A 9 -11.38 -3.36 -0.51
N ASP A 10 -10.74 -3.47 0.65
CA ASP A 10 -10.55 -2.33 1.56
C ASP A 10 -9.63 -1.25 0.97
N VAL A 11 -8.55 -1.65 0.28
CA VAL A 11 -7.69 -0.74 -0.49
C VAL A 11 -8.51 0.02 -1.55
N ARG A 12 -9.39 -0.67 -2.29
CA ARG A 12 -10.23 0.00 -3.29
C ARG A 12 -11.19 1.02 -2.66
N LEU A 13 -11.73 0.72 -1.47
CA LEU A 13 -12.56 1.67 -0.73
C LEU A 13 -11.76 2.90 -0.33
N ILE A 14 -10.57 2.72 0.22
CA ILE A 14 -9.64 3.80 0.57
C ILE A 14 -9.35 4.68 -0.67
N LEU A 15 -8.99 4.07 -1.80
CA LEU A 15 -8.66 4.79 -3.03
C LEU A 15 -9.88 5.51 -3.64
N SER A 16 -11.09 5.03 -3.40
CA SER A 16 -12.33 5.64 -3.90
C SER A 16 -12.72 6.91 -3.13
N ASN A 17 -12.23 7.07 -1.90
CA ASN A 17 -12.43 8.29 -1.12
C ASN A 17 -11.54 9.40 -1.70
N LYS A 18 -12.14 10.55 -2.02
CA LYS A 18 -11.46 11.67 -2.70
C LYS A 18 -10.40 12.38 -1.83
N GLU A 19 -10.35 12.11 -0.52
CA GLU A 19 -9.48 12.78 0.45
C GLU A 19 -8.16 12.05 0.71
N TYR A 20 -7.59 11.40 -0.30
CA TYR A 20 -6.29 10.74 -0.14
C TYR A 20 -5.15 11.77 -0.21
N SER A 21 -4.84 12.41 0.93
CA SER A 21 -3.93 13.57 1.02
C SER A 21 -2.44 13.25 0.85
N GLU A 22 -2.03 12.00 1.10
CA GLU A 22 -0.60 11.63 1.10
C GLU A 22 -0.09 11.10 -0.25
N VAL A 23 -0.97 10.80 -1.22
CA VAL A 23 -0.59 10.27 -2.53
C VAL A 23 -1.39 10.95 -3.63
N GLU A 24 -0.69 11.64 -4.54
CA GLU A 24 -1.29 12.22 -5.74
C GLU A 24 -1.59 11.12 -6.77
N ILE A 25 -2.83 10.61 -6.73
CA ILE A 25 -3.34 9.63 -7.67
C ILE A 25 -3.87 10.35 -8.91
N LEU A 26 -3.24 10.08 -10.06
CA LEU A 26 -3.62 10.68 -11.34
C LEU A 26 -4.82 9.96 -11.98
N GLU A 27 -4.76 8.64 -12.06
CA GLU A 27 -5.79 7.81 -12.68
C GLU A 27 -6.01 6.52 -11.90
N ARG A 28 -7.26 6.05 -11.89
CA ARG A 28 -7.66 4.78 -11.25
C ARG A 28 -8.21 3.85 -12.33
N PHE A 29 -7.83 2.59 -12.27
CA PHE A 29 -8.29 1.55 -13.19
C PHE A 29 -8.60 0.25 -12.44
N ASN A 30 -9.21 -0.72 -13.11
CA ASN A 30 -9.79 -1.91 -12.44
C ASN A 30 -8.80 -2.69 -11.56
N CYS A 31 -7.52 -2.71 -11.94
CA CYS A 31 -6.47 -3.45 -11.25
C CYS A 31 -5.41 -2.55 -10.61
N GLY A 32 -5.64 -1.24 -10.43
CA GLY A 32 -4.61 -0.37 -9.87
C GLY A 32 -4.87 1.12 -10.07
N PHE A 33 -3.79 1.90 -9.96
CA PHE A 33 -3.80 3.34 -10.12
C PHE A 33 -2.42 3.84 -10.55
N THR A 34 -2.39 5.07 -11.05
CA THR A 34 -1.14 5.77 -11.39
C THR A 34 -0.86 6.88 -10.39
N VAL A 35 0.43 7.07 -10.10
CA VAL A 35 0.92 8.18 -9.27
C VAL A 35 1.98 8.95 -10.03
N LYS A 36 2.06 10.25 -9.75
CA LYS A 36 3.13 11.10 -10.27
C LYS A 36 4.33 11.08 -9.34
N GLU A 37 5.51 10.83 -9.89
CA GLU A 37 6.78 11.02 -9.18
C GLU A 37 7.74 11.83 -10.05
N ARG A 38 7.94 13.10 -9.68
CA ARG A 38 8.70 14.06 -10.49
C ARG A 38 8.15 14.10 -11.93
N ASP A 39 8.96 13.69 -12.90
CA ASP A 39 8.60 13.64 -14.33
C ASP A 39 8.14 12.26 -14.80
N ASN A 40 8.03 11.28 -13.88
CA ASN A 40 7.63 9.91 -14.19
C ASN A 40 6.21 9.61 -13.72
N ILE A 41 5.52 8.76 -14.48
CA ILE A 41 4.24 8.14 -14.08
C ILE A 41 4.55 6.71 -13.65
N ILE A 42 4.13 6.37 -12.44
CA ILE A 42 4.34 5.03 -11.89
C ILE A 42 3.00 4.31 -11.83
N PHE A 43 2.98 3.11 -12.38
CA PHE A 43 1.84 2.20 -12.31
C PHE A 43 1.94 1.33 -11.06
N ILE A 44 0.93 1.44 -10.20
CA ILE A 44 0.79 0.60 -9.02
C ILE A 44 -0.41 -0.31 -9.28
N THR A 45 -0.14 -1.60 -9.31
CA THR A 45 -1.10 -2.64 -9.68
C THR A 45 -1.42 -3.51 -8.48
N ARG A 46 -2.55 -4.23 -8.57
CA ARG A 46 -2.97 -5.23 -7.58
C ARG A 46 -1.86 -6.23 -7.27
N ASP A 47 -1.06 -6.62 -8.25
CA ASP A 47 -0.01 -7.63 -8.07
C ASP A 47 1.14 -7.06 -7.21
N ASP A 48 1.42 -5.76 -7.32
CA ASP A 48 2.39 -5.09 -6.42
C ASP A 48 1.92 -5.17 -4.94
N PHE A 49 0.60 -5.18 -4.70
CA PHE A 49 0.04 -5.38 -3.35
C PHE A 49 0.12 -6.83 -2.89
N VAL A 50 0.09 -7.82 -3.79
CA VAL A 50 0.20 -9.25 -3.43
C VAL A 50 1.54 -9.49 -2.74
N ASP A 51 2.62 -9.08 -3.39
CA ASP A 51 3.98 -9.27 -2.88
C ASP A 51 4.16 -8.62 -1.51
N PHE A 52 3.69 -7.36 -1.39
CA PHE A 52 3.78 -6.63 -0.13
C PHE A 52 2.96 -7.30 0.98
N TRP A 53 1.72 -7.70 0.67
CA TRP A 53 0.83 -8.33 1.63
C TRP A 53 1.36 -9.68 2.11
N CYS A 54 1.93 -10.49 1.21
CA CYS A 54 2.57 -11.75 1.55
C CYS A 54 3.76 -11.54 2.49
N LYS A 55 4.60 -10.53 2.25
CA LYS A 55 5.69 -10.17 3.17
C LYS A 55 5.17 -9.79 4.54
N LEU A 56 4.14 -8.94 4.60
CA LEU A 56 3.56 -8.51 5.87
C LEU A 56 2.93 -9.67 6.65
N LEU A 57 2.22 -10.59 5.98
CA LEU A 57 1.67 -11.79 6.61
C LEU A 57 2.77 -12.72 7.13
N TYR A 58 3.91 -12.81 6.43
CA TYR A 58 5.02 -13.67 6.81
C TYR A 58 5.81 -13.11 8.01
N TYR A 59 6.16 -11.82 7.98
CA TYR A 59 6.95 -11.18 9.03
C TYR A 59 6.10 -10.62 10.18
N ASN A 60 4.78 -10.51 10.01
CA ASN A 60 3.82 -9.86 10.90
C ASN A 60 4.03 -8.35 11.12
N GLU A 61 5.17 -7.81 10.66
CA GLU A 61 5.50 -6.39 10.67
C GLU A 61 6.40 -6.03 9.48
N LEU A 62 6.36 -4.75 9.06
CA LEU A 62 7.28 -4.19 8.08
C LEU A 62 7.61 -2.74 8.45
N SER A 63 8.89 -2.37 8.38
CA SER A 63 9.30 -0.97 8.57
C SER A 63 9.39 -0.22 7.26
N LEU A 64 9.06 1.07 7.28
CA LEU A 64 9.21 1.97 6.14
C LEU A 64 10.66 2.02 5.66
N GLU A 65 11.63 1.99 6.57
CA GLU A 65 13.05 1.94 6.19
C GLU A 65 13.40 0.68 5.38
N GLN A 66 12.88 -0.48 5.76
CA GLN A 66 13.08 -1.72 4.99
C GLN A 66 12.43 -1.61 3.61
N VAL A 67 11.20 -1.07 3.57
CA VAL A 67 10.44 -0.85 2.33
C VAL A 67 11.16 0.11 1.38
N LEU A 68 11.81 1.15 1.90
CA LEU A 68 12.55 2.14 1.10
C LEU A 68 13.91 1.63 0.63
N LYS A 69 14.54 0.69 1.35
CA LYS A 69 15.85 0.10 0.98
C LYS A 69 15.79 -0.83 -0.22
N GLU A 70 14.61 -1.28 -0.66
CA GLU A 70 14.48 -2.19 -1.80
C GLU A 70 14.68 -1.51 -3.18
N ASP A 71 15.10 -0.23 -3.21
CA ASP A 71 15.40 0.57 -4.42
C ASP A 71 14.28 0.58 -5.48
N LYS A 72 13.05 0.33 -5.01
CA LYS A 72 11.82 0.36 -5.80
C LYS A 72 11.00 1.56 -5.35
N SER A 73 10.48 2.33 -6.30
CA SER A 73 9.62 3.49 -6.01
C SER A 73 8.22 3.10 -5.57
N LYS A 74 7.71 1.93 -5.97
CA LYS A 74 6.34 1.47 -5.69
C LYS A 74 6.04 1.15 -4.22
N PRO A 75 6.90 0.42 -3.48
CA PRO A 75 6.58 -0.04 -2.13
C PRO A 75 6.23 1.06 -1.13
N LYS A 76 6.78 2.27 -1.28
CA LYS A 76 6.41 3.41 -0.39
C LYS A 76 4.94 3.80 -0.53
N TYR A 77 4.40 3.82 -1.75
CA TYR A 77 3.00 4.17 -1.99
C TYR A 77 2.08 3.08 -1.44
N ILE A 78 2.49 1.83 -1.59
CA ILE A 78 1.78 0.66 -1.06
C ILE A 78 1.77 0.71 0.47
N TYR A 79 2.90 1.01 1.11
CA TYR A 79 2.98 1.22 2.56
C TYR A 79 2.02 2.33 3.01
N THR A 80 2.04 3.49 2.34
CA THR A 80 1.17 4.62 2.65
C THR A 80 -0.31 4.26 2.58
N ILE A 81 -0.71 3.33 1.72
CA ILE A 81 -2.09 2.84 1.60
C ILE A 81 -2.40 1.77 2.65
N ILE A 82 -1.52 0.79 2.81
CA ILE A 82 -1.74 -0.32 3.73
C ILE A 82 -1.80 0.15 5.18
N LYS A 83 -1.04 1.18 5.57
CA LYS A 83 -1.09 1.72 6.94
C LYS A 83 -2.46 2.27 7.35
N GLN A 84 -3.35 2.55 6.38
CA GLN A 84 -4.71 3.05 6.65
C GLN A 84 -5.76 1.94 6.78
N LEU A 85 -5.39 0.67 6.57
CA LEU A 85 -6.33 -0.43 6.69
C LEU A 85 -6.74 -0.63 8.15
N PRO A 86 -8.00 -0.99 8.43
CA PRO A 86 -8.56 -1.01 9.79
C PRO A 86 -7.94 -2.08 10.71
N TYR A 87 -7.22 -3.05 10.17
CA TYR A 87 -6.50 -4.11 10.89
C TYR A 87 -4.98 -3.93 10.84
N ILE A 88 -4.52 -2.73 10.47
CA ILE A 88 -3.11 -2.35 10.50
C ILE A 88 -2.90 -1.29 11.56
N SER A 89 -1.91 -1.53 12.42
CA SER A 89 -1.37 -0.50 13.32
C SER A 89 -0.11 0.06 12.69
N GLU A 90 0.06 1.37 12.74
CA GLU A 90 1.28 2.05 12.35
C GLU A 90 1.85 2.76 13.57
N ASN A 91 3.12 2.49 13.88
CA ASN A 91 3.83 3.18 14.95
C ASN A 91 5.27 3.42 14.55
N SER A 92 5.67 4.69 14.50
CA SER A 92 7.06 5.10 14.27
C SER A 92 7.67 4.51 12.99
N GLY A 93 6.90 4.46 11.90
CA GLY A 93 7.36 3.92 10.62
C GLY A 93 7.34 2.39 10.55
N VAL A 94 6.65 1.69 11.47
CA VAL A 94 6.47 0.24 11.41
C VAL A 94 4.99 -0.07 11.35
N ILE A 95 4.56 -0.80 10.32
CA ILE A 95 3.21 -1.37 10.25
C ILE A 95 3.19 -2.77 10.82
N LYS A 96 2.13 -3.11 11.57
CA LYS A 96 1.88 -4.46 12.09
C LYS A 96 0.42 -4.84 11.91
N LEU A 97 0.17 -6.13 11.70
CA LEU A 97 -1.18 -6.68 11.73
C LEU A 97 -1.70 -6.68 13.17
N ILE A 98 -2.85 -6.04 13.38
CA ILE A 98 -3.57 -6.11 14.66
C ILE A 98 -4.33 -7.44 14.67
N GLN A 99 -4.16 -8.22 15.73
CA GLN A 99 -4.88 -9.49 15.92
C GLN A 99 -6.35 -9.27 16.23
#